data_AF-A0A840USX2-F1
#
_entry.id   AF-A0A840USX2-F1
#
_cell.length_a   1.000
_cell.length_b   1.000
_cell.length_c   1.000
_cell.angle_alpha   90.00
_cell.angle_beta   90.00
_cell.angle_gamma   90.00
#
_symmetry.space_group_name_H-M   'P 1'
#
loop_
_entity.id
_entity.type
_entity.pdbx_description
1 polymer ?
#
loop_
_entity_poly.entity_id
_entity_poly.type
_entity_poly.pdbx_seq_one_letter_code
_entity_poly.pdbx_strand_id
1 'polypeptide(L)'
;MLFSMNFFQDVFLIIQQIPSSFWGVVIGSFFSLAGVAIANRASDRRLRTQFEYARKQKIRDGEMALRKDVYLAAAEAVAAGMEAIGRLANFDLSNDQITSAYAEKAPAISKVHVIARIDTVQAFLGFTSKLGALYFMLFARRYDLLREKNAIAILDGQIAELGKARDHILELIKRHNIEGVVDEQGWKNLQEQFELE
;
A
#
# COMPACT_ATOMS: atom_id res chain seq x y z
N MET A 1 -70.80 17.19 -61.35
CA MET A 1 -70.50 17.54 -59.94
C MET A 1 -71.51 16.87 -59.01
N LEU A 2 -71.68 15.53 -59.10
CA LEU A 2 -72.72 14.75 -58.40
C LEU A 2 -72.22 13.33 -58.11
N PHE A 3 -71.06 13.19 -57.46
CA PHE A 3 -70.53 11.87 -57.07
C PHE A 3 -70.17 11.77 -55.58
N SER A 4 -70.37 12.85 -54.80
CA SER A 4 -69.97 12.90 -53.39
C SER A 4 -71.10 12.70 -52.38
N MET A 5 -72.39 12.77 -52.78
CA MET A 5 -73.53 12.69 -51.83
C MET A 5 -74.07 11.28 -51.56
N ASN A 6 -73.82 10.28 -52.42
CA ASN A 6 -74.30 8.90 -52.21
C ASN A 6 -73.32 8.04 -51.39
N PHE A 7 -72.02 8.31 -51.49
CA PHE A 7 -71.00 7.51 -50.80
C PHE A 7 -71.20 7.48 -49.28
N PHE A 8 -71.55 8.62 -48.67
CA PHE A 8 -71.80 8.69 -47.24
C PHE A 8 -73.08 7.96 -46.80
N GLN A 9 -74.12 7.93 -47.64
CA GLN A 9 -75.35 7.20 -47.35
C GLN A 9 -75.17 5.69 -47.50
N ASP A 10 -74.48 5.26 -48.57
CA ASP A 10 -74.18 3.85 -48.80
C ASP A 10 -73.27 3.28 -47.70
N VAL A 11 -72.25 4.05 -47.28
CA VAL A 11 -71.38 3.70 -46.14
C VAL A 11 -72.17 3.59 -44.84
N PHE A 12 -73.15 4.47 -44.61
CA PHE A 12 -73.97 4.45 -43.40
C PHE A 12 -74.90 3.22 -43.33
N LEU A 13 -75.50 2.84 -44.46
CA LEU A 13 -76.34 1.63 -44.55
C LEU A 13 -75.52 0.35 -44.31
N ILE A 14 -74.30 0.28 -44.86
CA ILE A 14 -73.39 -0.84 -44.64
C ILE A 14 -72.96 -0.92 -43.16
N ILE A 15 -72.72 0.22 -42.51
CA ILE A 15 -72.36 0.28 -41.08
C ILE A 15 -73.50 -0.23 -40.18
N GLN A 16 -74.76 0.03 -40.52
CA GLN A 16 -75.91 -0.45 -39.74
C GLN A 16 -76.17 -1.96 -39.87
N GLN A 17 -75.65 -2.60 -40.92
CA GLN A 17 -75.81 -4.04 -41.14
C GLN A 17 -74.83 -4.90 -40.31
N ILE A 18 -73.81 -4.27 -39.72
CA ILE A 18 -72.80 -4.92 -38.88
C ILE A 18 -73.38 -5.15 -37.46
N PRO A 19 -73.31 -6.38 -36.90
CA PRO A 19 -73.75 -6.66 -35.54
C PRO A 19 -73.06 -5.79 -34.48
N SER A 20 -73.80 -5.36 -33.46
CA SER A 20 -73.26 -4.55 -32.35
C SER A 20 -72.09 -5.21 -31.61
N SER A 21 -72.03 -6.55 -31.60
CA SER A 21 -70.93 -7.34 -31.01
C SER A 21 -69.59 -7.11 -31.71
N PHE A 22 -69.57 -6.83 -33.02
CA PHE A 22 -68.35 -6.54 -33.78
C PHE A 22 -67.69 -5.24 -33.28
N TRP A 23 -68.49 -4.19 -33.04
CA TRP A 23 -68.00 -2.93 -32.50
C TRP A 23 -67.41 -3.09 -31.09
N GLY A 24 -67.99 -3.98 -30.28
CA GLY A 24 -67.41 -4.36 -28.98
C GLY A 24 -66.00 -4.94 -29.10
N VAL A 25 -65.77 -5.82 -30.09
CA VAL A 25 -64.45 -6.42 -30.35
C VAL A 25 -63.46 -5.38 -30.86
N VAL A 26 -63.87 -4.49 -31.78
CA VAL A 26 -63.01 -3.44 -32.34
C VAL A 26 -62.59 -2.45 -31.25
N ILE A 27 -63.54 -1.97 -30.44
CA ILE A 27 -63.28 -1.04 -29.35
C ILE A 27 -62.40 -1.71 -28.27
N GLY A 28 -62.72 -2.95 -27.88
CA GLY A 28 -61.93 -3.70 -26.90
C GLY A 28 -60.48 -3.93 -27.35
N SER A 29 -60.28 -4.26 -28.63
CA SER A 29 -58.95 -4.45 -29.22
C SER A 29 -58.16 -3.15 -29.27
N PHE A 30 -58.80 -2.03 -29.62
CA PHE A 30 -58.18 -0.70 -29.60
C PHE A 30 -57.69 -0.32 -28.21
N PHE A 31 -58.54 -0.48 -27.18
CA PHE A 31 -58.15 -0.19 -25.79
C PHE A 31 -57.05 -1.13 -25.29
N SER A 32 -57.06 -2.41 -25.66
CA SER A 32 -56.01 -3.36 -25.32
C SER A 32 -54.65 -2.93 -25.90
N LEU A 33 -54.60 -2.62 -27.20
CA LEU A 33 -53.38 -2.14 -27.87
C LEU A 33 -52.88 -0.81 -27.29
N ALA A 34 -53.79 0.14 -27.04
CA ALA A 34 -53.46 1.42 -26.42
C ALA A 34 -52.90 1.23 -24.99
N GLY A 35 -53.51 0.35 -24.20
CA GLY A 35 -53.07 0.00 -22.86
C GLY A 35 -51.66 -0.60 -22.85
N VAL A 36 -51.40 -1.57 -23.73
CA VAL A 36 -50.07 -2.19 -23.87
C VAL A 36 -49.03 -1.17 -24.36
N ALA A 37 -49.37 -0.30 -25.32
CA ALA A 37 -48.45 0.72 -25.82
C ALA A 37 -48.06 1.73 -24.73
N ILE A 38 -49.02 2.19 -23.92
CA ILE A 38 -48.77 3.08 -22.78
C ILE A 38 -47.93 2.37 -21.72
N ALA A 39 -48.28 1.14 -21.36
CA ALA A 39 -47.56 0.35 -20.36
C ALA A 39 -46.10 0.08 -20.79
N ASN A 40 -45.87 -0.31 -22.05
CA ASN A 40 -44.54 -0.52 -22.60
C ASN A 40 -43.72 0.79 -22.63
N ARG A 41 -44.33 1.91 -23.02
CA ARG A 41 -43.64 3.22 -23.02
C ARG A 41 -43.27 3.67 -21.61
N ALA A 42 -44.13 3.42 -20.63
CA ALA A 42 -43.84 3.71 -19.23
C ALA A 42 -42.76 2.76 -18.66
N SER A 43 -42.77 1.50 -19.07
CA SER A 43 -41.75 0.51 -18.72
C SER A 43 -40.38 0.89 -19.28
N ASP A 44 -40.29 1.23 -20.57
CA ASP A 44 -39.05 1.63 -21.23
C ASP A 44 -38.42 2.88 -20.57
N ARG A 45 -39.25 3.87 -20.21
CA ARG A 45 -38.80 5.06 -19.46
C ARG A 45 -38.20 4.69 -18.10
N ARG A 46 -38.85 3.81 -17.33
CA ARG A 46 -38.35 3.35 -16.04
C ARG A 46 -37.05 2.56 -16.19
N LEU A 47 -36.98 1.68 -17.18
CA LEU A 47 -35.81 0.85 -17.44
C LEU A 47 -34.58 1.70 -17.80
N ARG A 48 -34.74 2.69 -18.68
CA ARG A 48 -33.67 3.65 -19.01
C ARG A 48 -33.16 4.40 -17.77
N THR A 49 -34.09 4.87 -16.95
CA THR A 49 -33.75 5.57 -15.69
C THR A 49 -32.97 4.65 -14.75
N GLN A 50 -33.37 3.37 -14.62
CA GLN A 50 -32.64 2.39 -13.83
C GLN A 50 -31.24 2.13 -14.38
N PHE A 51 -31.07 2.00 -15.70
CA PHE A 51 -29.75 1.83 -16.31
C PHE A 51 -28.83 3.03 -16.08
N GLU A 52 -29.35 4.25 -16.15
CA GLU A 52 -28.57 5.46 -15.84
C GLU A 52 -28.11 5.48 -14.38
N TYR A 53 -29.00 5.17 -13.44
CA TYR A 53 -28.63 5.06 -12.03
C TYR A 53 -27.62 3.94 -11.78
N ALA A 54 -27.81 2.76 -12.38
CA ALA A 54 -26.89 1.64 -12.27
C ALA A 54 -25.50 2.00 -12.84
N ARG A 55 -25.44 2.71 -13.97
CA ARG A 55 -24.18 3.19 -14.56
C ARG A 55 -23.48 4.18 -13.63
N LYS A 56 -24.22 5.17 -13.10
CA LYS A 56 -23.68 6.14 -12.13
C LYS A 56 -23.17 5.44 -10.87
N GLN A 57 -23.93 4.49 -10.34
CA GLN A 57 -23.55 3.70 -9.17
C GLN A 57 -22.26 2.94 -9.43
N LYS A 58 -22.16 2.20 -10.55
CA LYS A 58 -20.98 1.42 -10.92
C LYS A 58 -19.72 2.29 -11.05
N ILE A 59 -19.84 3.49 -11.62
CA ILE A 59 -18.72 4.44 -11.72
C ILE A 59 -18.27 4.89 -10.32
N ARG A 60 -19.22 5.28 -9.46
CA ARG A 60 -18.89 5.69 -8.08
C ARG A 60 -18.25 4.56 -7.28
N ASP A 61 -18.79 3.35 -7.39
CA ASP A 61 -18.25 2.19 -6.67
C ASP A 61 -16.84 1.86 -7.16
N GLY A 62 -16.58 1.95 -8.47
CA GLY A 62 -15.24 1.80 -9.03
C GLY A 62 -14.27 2.90 -8.57
N GLU A 63 -14.72 4.15 -8.51
CA GLU A 63 -13.91 5.25 -7.99
C GLU A 63 -13.60 5.08 -6.49
N MET A 64 -14.58 4.68 -5.69
CA MET A 64 -14.37 4.40 -4.26
C MET A 64 -13.43 3.22 -4.02
N ALA A 65 -13.55 2.16 -4.82
CA ALA A 65 -12.64 1.01 -4.77
C ALA A 65 -11.21 1.45 -5.08
N LEU A 66 -11.00 2.19 -6.17
CA LEU A 66 -9.69 2.73 -6.53
C LEU A 66 -9.10 3.61 -5.43
N ARG A 67 -9.92 4.50 -4.84
CA ARG A 67 -9.50 5.35 -3.72
C ARG A 67 -9.06 4.54 -2.51
N LYS A 68 -9.85 3.52 -2.14
CA LYS A 68 -9.53 2.62 -1.03
C LYS A 68 -8.18 1.93 -1.26
N ASP A 69 -7.96 1.37 -2.43
CA ASP A 69 -6.75 0.61 -2.73
C ASP A 69 -5.50 1.50 -2.68
N VAL A 70 -5.58 2.70 -3.25
CA VAL A 70 -4.47 3.67 -3.22
C VAL A 70 -4.20 4.19 -1.80
N TYR A 71 -5.24 4.55 -1.04
CA TYR A 71 -5.04 5.05 0.32
C TYR A 71 -4.52 3.96 1.26
N LEU A 72 -4.98 2.73 1.11
CA LEU A 72 -4.48 1.60 1.92
C LEU A 72 -3.00 1.34 1.62
N ALA A 73 -2.62 1.27 0.34
CA ALA A 73 -1.23 1.09 -0.04
C ALA A 73 -0.32 2.24 0.45
N ALA A 74 -0.82 3.48 0.42
CA ALA A 74 -0.10 4.63 0.96
C ALA A 74 0.05 4.56 2.49
N ALA A 75 -0.99 4.11 3.20
CA ALA A 75 -0.94 3.91 4.65
C ALA A 75 0.09 2.83 5.04
N GLU A 76 0.17 1.73 4.28
CA GLU A 76 1.21 0.73 4.47
C GLU A 76 2.62 1.29 4.27
N ALA A 77 2.81 2.13 3.25
CA ALA A 77 4.10 2.79 3.01
C ALA A 77 4.49 3.72 4.16
N VAL A 78 3.53 4.49 4.70
CA VAL A 78 3.73 5.33 5.89
C VAL A 78 4.12 4.48 7.09
N ALA A 79 3.42 3.38 7.33
CA ALA A 79 3.73 2.47 8.45
C ALA A 79 5.13 1.86 8.32
N ALA A 80 5.52 1.40 7.12
CA ALA A 80 6.87 0.90 6.86
C ALA A 80 7.93 1.98 7.09
N GLY A 81 7.64 3.23 6.71
CA GLY A 81 8.52 4.37 6.97
C GLY A 81 8.68 4.69 8.46
N MET A 82 7.63 4.52 9.27
CA MET A 82 7.72 4.67 10.72
C MET A 82 8.48 3.50 11.37
N GLU A 83 8.25 2.27 10.91
CA GLU A 83 8.94 1.09 11.42
C GLU A 83 10.46 1.18 11.20
N ALA A 84 10.87 1.64 10.02
CA ALA A 84 12.28 1.79 9.70
C ALA A 84 12.99 2.85 10.59
N ILE A 85 12.28 3.82 11.18
CA ILE A 85 12.84 4.68 12.23
C ILE A 85 13.18 3.86 13.47
N GLY A 86 12.29 2.97 13.91
CA GLY A 86 12.53 2.08 15.05
C GLY A 86 13.73 1.16 14.83
N ARG A 87 13.94 0.72 13.58
CA ARG A 87 15.08 -0.14 13.20
C ARG A 87 16.43 0.58 13.21
N LEU A 88 16.47 1.93 13.15
CA LEU A 88 17.74 2.69 13.20
C LEU A 88 18.53 2.47 14.50
N ALA A 89 17.85 2.17 15.60
CA ALA A 89 18.47 1.87 16.89
C ALA A 89 19.21 0.53 16.91
N ASN A 90 18.93 -0.37 15.96
CA ASN A 90 19.64 -1.62 15.84
C ASN A 90 20.93 -1.43 15.01
N PHE A 91 22.09 -1.54 15.67
CA PHE A 91 23.40 -1.37 15.05
C PHE A 91 23.92 -2.62 14.31
N ASP A 92 23.19 -3.73 14.34
CA ASP A 92 23.53 -4.95 13.60
C ASP A 92 22.92 -4.96 12.19
N LEU A 93 21.95 -4.09 11.95
CA LEU A 93 21.35 -3.92 10.63
C LEU A 93 22.17 -2.96 9.76
N SER A 94 22.30 -3.30 8.48
CA SER A 94 22.82 -2.36 7.48
C SER A 94 21.83 -1.24 7.19
N ASN A 95 22.30 -0.12 6.63
CA ASN A 95 21.43 0.97 6.22
C ASN A 95 20.37 0.50 5.21
N ASP A 96 20.74 -0.40 4.30
CA ASP A 96 19.83 -0.96 3.29
C ASP A 96 18.73 -1.81 3.93
N GLN A 97 19.07 -2.67 4.90
CA GLN A 97 18.11 -3.48 5.65
C GLN A 97 17.12 -2.64 6.46
N ILE A 98 17.54 -1.44 6.87
CA ILE A 98 16.67 -0.49 7.57
C ILE A 98 15.66 0.12 6.59
N THR A 99 16.09 0.50 5.38
CA THR A 99 15.25 1.29 4.45
C THR A 99 14.49 0.49 3.40
N SER A 100 14.87 -0.75 3.11
CA SER A 100 14.37 -1.54 1.97
C SER A 100 12.84 -1.65 1.94
N ALA A 101 12.22 -2.00 3.07
CA ALA A 101 10.77 -2.15 3.18
C ALA A 101 10.02 -0.83 2.90
N TYR A 102 10.58 0.31 3.32
CA TYR A 102 10.02 1.61 3.01
C TYR A 102 10.24 1.98 1.53
N ALA A 103 11.44 1.75 1.00
CA ALA A 103 11.79 2.05 -0.39
C ALA A 103 10.89 1.30 -1.39
N GLU A 104 10.56 0.03 -1.10
CA GLU A 104 9.66 -0.78 -1.91
C GLU A 104 8.23 -0.22 -1.93
N LYS A 105 7.74 0.28 -0.79
CA LYS A 105 6.35 0.76 -0.64
C LYS A 105 6.18 2.25 -0.95
N ALA A 106 7.25 3.05 -0.88
CA ALA A 106 7.22 4.50 -1.08
C ALA A 106 6.52 4.97 -2.37
N PRO A 107 6.64 4.28 -3.54
CA PRO A 107 5.93 4.66 -4.76
C PRO A 107 4.40 4.69 -4.61
N ALA A 108 3.82 3.95 -3.66
CA ALA A 108 2.39 3.97 -3.38
C ALA A 108 1.91 5.34 -2.89
N ILE A 109 2.76 6.09 -2.19
CA ILE A 109 2.45 7.45 -1.71
C ILE A 109 2.24 8.40 -2.89
N SER A 110 3.05 8.28 -3.95
CA SER A 110 2.91 9.13 -5.14
C SER A 110 1.59 8.92 -5.87
N LYS A 111 1.00 7.72 -5.78
CA LYS A 111 -0.33 7.43 -6.39
C LYS A 111 -1.45 8.24 -5.74
N VAL A 112 -1.28 8.66 -4.47
CA VAL A 112 -2.22 9.54 -3.77
C VAL A 112 -2.40 10.86 -4.52
N HIS A 113 -1.33 11.38 -5.15
CA HIS A 113 -1.37 12.63 -5.90
C HIS A 113 -2.36 12.63 -7.07
N VAL A 114 -2.71 11.46 -7.60
CA VAL A 114 -3.60 11.33 -8.76
C VAL A 114 -5.09 11.39 -8.36
N ILE A 115 -5.43 10.88 -7.18
CA ILE A 115 -6.83 10.67 -6.76
C ILE A 115 -7.28 11.57 -5.61
N ALA A 116 -6.35 12.17 -4.88
CA ALA A 116 -6.63 12.89 -3.67
C ALA A 116 -6.90 14.38 -3.91
N ARG A 117 -7.57 15.02 -2.95
CA ARG A 117 -7.77 16.47 -2.94
C ARG A 117 -6.44 17.17 -2.64
N ILE A 118 -6.35 18.44 -3.05
CA ILE A 118 -5.13 19.24 -2.88
C ILE A 118 -4.65 19.30 -1.42
N ASP A 119 -5.58 19.44 -0.46
CA ASP A 119 -5.25 19.47 0.97
C ASP A 119 -4.58 18.16 1.44
N THR A 120 -5.08 17.02 0.96
CA THR A 120 -4.51 15.69 1.25
C THR A 120 -3.14 15.54 0.62
N VAL A 121 -2.97 16.01 -0.62
CA VAL A 121 -1.68 16.01 -1.32
C VAL A 121 -0.65 16.85 -0.56
N GLN A 122 -1.02 18.05 -0.11
CA GLN A 122 -0.16 18.92 0.69
C GLN A 122 0.22 18.26 2.03
N ALA A 123 -0.73 17.61 2.71
CA ALA A 123 -0.45 16.88 3.94
C ALA A 123 0.57 15.74 3.72
N PHE A 124 0.41 14.97 2.64
CA PHE A 124 1.36 13.91 2.29
C PHE A 124 2.75 14.45 1.93
N LEU A 125 2.83 15.51 1.14
CA LEU A 125 4.11 16.16 0.81
C LEU A 125 4.81 16.70 2.06
N GLY A 126 4.06 17.34 2.96
CA GLY A 126 4.60 17.81 4.24
C GLY A 126 5.08 16.65 5.13
N PHE A 127 4.34 15.55 5.16
CA PHE A 127 4.73 14.34 5.88
C PHE A 127 6.02 13.72 5.30
N THR A 128 6.06 13.45 4.00
CA THR A 128 7.21 12.78 3.36
C THR A 128 8.47 13.64 3.44
N SER A 129 8.35 14.96 3.28
CA SER A 129 9.45 15.90 3.44
C SER A 129 10.03 15.88 4.87
N LYS A 130 9.16 15.98 5.89
CA LYS A 130 9.59 15.94 7.30
C LYS A 130 10.18 14.57 7.66
N LEU A 131 9.56 13.49 7.20
CA LEU A 131 10.04 12.14 7.42
C LEU A 131 11.44 11.96 6.81
N GLY A 132 11.64 12.39 5.56
CA GLY A 132 12.94 12.34 4.89
C GLY A 132 14.02 13.15 5.63
N ALA A 133 13.69 14.35 6.09
CA ALA A 133 14.61 15.17 6.88
C ALA A 133 15.03 14.47 8.19
N LEU A 134 14.06 13.90 8.92
CA LEU A 134 14.33 13.13 10.13
C LEU A 134 15.21 11.91 9.85
N TYR A 135 14.96 11.20 8.76
CA TYR A 135 15.82 10.10 8.32
C TYR A 135 17.26 10.52 8.14
N PHE A 136 17.51 11.58 7.37
CA PHE A 136 18.87 12.06 7.14
C PHE A 136 19.57 12.48 8.44
N MET A 137 18.85 13.18 9.33
CA MET A 137 19.39 13.58 10.63
C MET A 137 19.74 12.37 11.50
N LEU A 138 18.87 11.37 11.56
CA LEU A 138 19.10 10.16 12.35
C LEU A 138 20.22 9.31 11.77
N PHE A 139 20.31 9.17 10.44
CA PHE A 139 21.42 8.47 9.80
C PHE A 139 22.77 9.11 10.10
N ALA A 140 22.83 10.45 10.06
CA ALA A 140 24.05 11.17 10.43
C ALA A 140 24.48 10.86 11.87
N ARG A 141 23.56 10.89 12.83
CA ARG A 141 23.87 10.52 14.23
C ARG A 141 24.20 9.04 14.41
N ARG A 142 23.54 8.15 13.67
CA ARG A 142 23.80 6.71 13.70
C ARG A 142 25.23 6.39 13.25
N TYR A 143 25.75 7.14 12.28
CA TYR A 143 27.11 6.97 11.80
C TYR A 143 28.16 7.15 12.90
N ASP A 144 28.02 8.20 13.71
CA ASP A 144 28.92 8.45 14.84
C ASP A 144 28.89 7.29 15.85
N LEU A 145 27.69 6.80 16.19
CA LEU A 145 27.52 5.68 17.12
C LEU A 145 28.10 4.36 16.58
N LEU A 146 27.95 4.10 15.29
CA LEU A 146 28.55 2.93 14.64
C LEU A 146 30.08 3.00 14.68
N ARG A 147 30.67 4.19 14.51
CA ARG A 147 32.11 4.37 14.62
C ARG A 147 32.62 3.99 16.01
N GLU A 148 31.95 4.46 17.06
CA GLU A 148 32.31 4.12 18.43
C GLU A 148 32.10 2.63 18.74
N LYS A 149 31.00 2.02 18.28
CA LYS A 149 30.78 0.56 18.39
C LYS A 149 31.92 -0.23 17.74
N ASN A 150 32.35 0.19 16.55
CA ASN A 150 33.46 -0.46 15.85
C ASN A 150 34.79 -0.28 16.58
N ALA A 151 35.04 0.89 17.17
CA ALA A 151 36.24 1.13 17.97
C ALA A 151 36.28 0.23 19.22
N ILE A 152 35.15 0.08 19.92
CA ILE A 152 35.01 -0.85 21.06
C ILE A 152 35.30 -2.28 20.60
N ALA A 153 34.71 -2.73 19.49
CA ALA A 153 34.92 -4.08 18.98
C ALA A 153 36.40 -4.37 18.62
N ILE A 154 37.14 -3.37 18.12
CA ILE A 154 38.58 -3.50 17.86
C ILE A 154 39.36 -3.64 19.17
N LEU A 155 39.05 -2.80 20.17
CA LEU A 155 39.71 -2.85 21.49
C LEU A 155 39.43 -4.18 22.20
N ASP A 156 38.18 -4.66 22.18
CA ASP A 156 37.81 -5.96 22.74
C ASP A 156 38.60 -7.11 22.09
N GLY A 157 38.80 -7.05 20.78
CA GLY A 157 39.63 -8.00 20.05
C GLY A 157 41.09 -7.97 20.50
N GLN A 158 41.66 -6.78 20.70
CA GLN A 158 43.03 -6.62 21.20
C GLN A 158 43.19 -7.14 22.63
N ILE A 159 42.24 -6.82 23.52
CA ILE A 159 42.22 -7.33 24.90
C ILE A 159 42.14 -8.85 24.91
N ALA A 160 41.33 -9.46 24.05
CA ALA A 160 41.21 -10.90 23.95
C ALA A 160 42.54 -11.56 23.48
N GLU A 161 43.23 -10.97 22.52
CA GLU A 161 44.54 -11.47 22.06
C GLU A 161 45.63 -11.30 23.12
N LEU A 162 45.71 -10.14 23.79
CA LEU A 162 46.63 -9.93 24.91
C LEU A 162 46.33 -10.89 26.07
N GLY A 163 45.06 -11.18 26.34
CA GLY A 163 44.66 -12.18 27.32
C GLY A 163 45.20 -13.58 27.00
N LYS A 164 45.20 -13.99 25.72
CA LYS A 164 45.79 -15.26 25.29
C LYS A 164 47.32 -15.28 25.45
N ALA A 165 48.00 -14.18 25.11
CA ALA A 165 49.44 -14.06 25.27
C ALA A 165 49.84 -14.19 26.76
N ARG A 166 49.18 -13.44 27.63
CA ARG A 166 49.33 -13.52 29.09
C ARG A 166 49.12 -14.95 29.60
N ASP A 167 48.03 -15.60 29.20
CA ASP A 167 47.69 -16.95 29.65
C ASP A 167 48.74 -17.97 29.17
N HIS A 168 49.30 -17.80 27.97
CA HIS A 168 50.39 -18.61 27.44
C HIS A 168 51.68 -18.43 28.23
N ILE A 169 52.09 -17.18 28.52
CA ILE A 169 53.28 -16.88 29.33
C ILE A 169 53.15 -17.50 30.73
N LEU A 170 51.97 -17.37 31.36
CA LEU A 170 51.70 -17.99 32.66
C LEU A 170 51.82 -19.52 32.62
N GLU A 171 51.45 -20.16 31.51
CA GLU A 171 51.64 -21.60 31.33
C GLU A 171 53.12 -21.97 31.21
N LEU A 172 53.91 -21.20 30.44
CA LEU A 172 55.36 -21.39 30.32
C LEU A 172 56.06 -21.25 31.67
N ILE A 173 55.72 -20.22 32.45
CA ILE A 173 56.22 -20.01 33.82
C ILE A 173 55.89 -21.19 34.72
N LYS A 174 54.64 -21.69 34.67
CA LYS A 174 54.23 -22.87 35.46
C LYS A 174 55.03 -24.10 35.08
N ARG A 175 55.23 -24.37 33.79
CA ARG A 175 56.05 -25.51 33.32
C ARG A 175 57.49 -25.38 33.79
N HIS A 176 58.10 -24.20 33.63
CA HIS A 176 59.48 -23.95 34.05
C HIS A 176 59.68 -24.17 35.56
N ASN A 177 58.73 -23.71 36.39
CA ASN A 177 58.76 -23.96 37.83
C ASN A 177 58.59 -25.45 38.21
N ILE A 178 57.85 -26.23 37.41
CA ILE A 178 57.66 -27.68 37.64
C ILE A 178 58.87 -28.49 37.17
N GLU A 179 59.56 -28.07 36.12
CA GLU A 179 60.73 -28.74 35.55
C GLU A 179 62.00 -28.57 36.39
N GLY A 180 62.03 -27.62 37.34
CA GLY A 180 63.12 -27.48 38.32
C GLY A 180 64.47 -27.06 37.72
N VAL A 181 64.47 -26.60 36.47
CA VAL A 181 65.67 -26.13 35.77
C VAL A 181 65.93 -24.67 36.15
N VAL A 182 66.99 -24.42 36.90
CA VAL A 182 67.44 -23.07 37.30
C VAL A 182 68.19 -22.42 36.12
N ASP A 183 67.45 -21.99 35.10
CA ASP A 183 67.99 -21.09 34.07
C ASP A 183 67.58 -19.64 34.39
N GLU A 184 68.42 -18.97 35.19
CA GLU A 184 68.21 -17.58 35.61
C GLU A 184 68.04 -16.61 34.43
N GLN A 185 68.64 -16.90 33.27
CA GLN A 185 68.60 -16.02 32.11
C GLN A 185 67.26 -16.14 31.37
N GLY A 186 66.75 -17.36 31.22
CA GLY A 186 65.44 -17.64 30.63
C GLY A 186 64.30 -17.09 31.48
N TRP A 187 64.41 -17.24 32.81
CA TRP A 187 63.44 -16.69 33.77
C TRP A 187 63.34 -15.16 33.70
N LYS A 188 64.49 -14.48 33.63
CA LYS A 188 64.54 -13.02 33.60
C LYS A 188 63.90 -12.44 32.33
N ASN A 189 64.13 -13.07 31.18
CA ASN A 189 63.53 -12.65 29.91
C ASN A 189 62.00 -12.85 29.90
N LEU A 190 61.50 -13.95 30.46
CA LEU A 190 60.06 -14.20 30.58
C LEU A 190 59.39 -13.21 31.53
N GLN A 191 60.07 -12.83 32.62
CA GLN A 191 59.56 -11.87 33.58
C GLN A 191 59.57 -10.43 33.03
N GLU A 192 60.61 -10.02 32.29
CA GLU A 192 60.63 -8.73 31.59
C GLU A 192 59.53 -8.64 30.52
N GLN A 193 59.25 -9.73 29.79
CA GLN A 193 58.16 -9.74 28.80
C GLN A 193 56.77 -9.63 29.45
N PHE A 194 56.57 -10.24 30.62
CA PHE A 194 55.32 -10.15 31.37
C PHE A 194 55.09 -8.77 32.00
N GLU A 195 56.16 -8.07 32.40
CA GLU A 195 56.05 -6.71 32.98
C GLU A 195 55.89 -5.59 31.92
N LEU A 196 56.20 -5.88 30.66
CA LEU A 196 56.07 -4.94 29.54
C LEU A 196 54.70 -4.99 28.82
N GLU A 197 53.91 -6.06 29.02
CA GLU A 197 52.51 -6.19 28.57
C GLU A 197 51.53 -5.50 29.55
#